data_AF-A0A351G2J5-F1
#
_entry.id   AF-A0A351G2J5-F1
#
_cell.length_a   1.000
_cell.length_b   1.000
_cell.length_c   1.000
_cell.angle_alpha   90.00
_cell.angle_beta   90.00
_cell.angle_gamma   90.00
#
_symmetry.space_group_name_H-M   'P 1'
#
loop_
_entity.id
_entity.type
_entity.pdbx_description
1 polymer ?
#
loop_
_entity_poly.entity_id
_entity_poly.type
_entity_poly.pdbx_seq_one_letter_code
_entity_poly.pdbx_strand_id
1 'polypeptide(L)'
;MARTSQPDIEIKGDDPFTEHYSVIGPEVRTDAFGKPIGYHKQKFIHKLEQFDATLIAGQAKSHCVASTISDLLIDISKTDPALAERVYLLEDCTSPVVVPGMDYTGQADAAFARFAEAGMKIIRTTDAVESWYRG
;
A
#
# COMPACT_ATOMS: atom_id res chain seq x y z
N MET A 1 -9.59 18.98 -6.49
CA MET A 1 -9.83 18.48 -7.86
C MET A 1 -8.77 17.44 -8.21
N ALA A 2 -9.11 16.15 -8.25
CA ALA A 2 -8.14 15.09 -8.58
C ALA A 2 -7.71 15.13 -10.06
N ARG A 3 -8.63 15.44 -10.98
CA ARG A 3 -8.38 15.48 -12.44
C ARG A 3 -7.41 16.56 -12.91
N THR A 4 -7.14 17.58 -12.10
CA THR A 4 -6.26 18.71 -12.44
C THR A 4 -4.97 18.70 -11.63
N SER A 5 -4.76 17.67 -10.79
CA SER A 5 -3.51 17.47 -10.07
C SER A 5 -2.56 16.67 -10.94
N GLN A 6 -1.28 17.06 -10.96
CA GLN A 6 -0.25 16.29 -11.65
C GLN A 6 -0.11 14.92 -10.95
N PRO A 7 -0.23 13.80 -11.68
CA PRO A 7 0.06 12.50 -11.10
C PRO A 7 1.57 12.37 -10.84
N ASP A 8 1.91 11.83 -9.68
CA ASP A 8 3.26 11.36 -9.39
C ASP A 8 3.35 9.88 -9.76
N ILE A 9 4.25 9.55 -10.70
CA ILE A 9 4.34 8.21 -11.31
C ILE A 9 5.60 7.53 -10.81
N GLU A 10 5.42 6.35 -10.20
CA GLU A 10 6.50 5.52 -9.70
C GLU A 10 6.59 4.21 -10.47
N ILE A 11 7.78 3.96 -11.03
CA ILE A 11 8.12 2.71 -11.69
C ILE A 11 8.87 1.83 -10.69
N LYS A 12 8.53 0.54 -10.65
CA LYS A 12 9.16 -0.48 -9.80
C LYS A 12 9.46 -1.74 -10.62
N GLY A 13 10.45 -2.54 -10.22
CA GLY A 13 10.84 -3.77 -10.92
C GLY A 13 11.91 -3.58 -12.00
N ASP A 14 12.74 -2.55 -11.86
CA ASP A 14 13.82 -2.19 -12.79
C ASP A 14 15.15 -2.90 -12.49
N ASP A 15 15.32 -3.44 -11.29
CA ASP A 15 16.50 -4.21 -10.88
C ASP A 15 16.25 -5.72 -11.01
N PRO A 16 16.99 -6.45 -11.87
CA PRO A 16 16.79 -7.88 -12.09
C PRO A 16 17.24 -8.77 -10.90
N PHE A 17 17.92 -8.19 -9.90
CA PHE A 17 18.41 -8.94 -8.75
C PHE A 17 17.43 -8.94 -7.55
N THR A 18 16.27 -8.28 -7.66
CA THR A 18 15.28 -8.27 -6.60
C THR A 18 13.86 -8.13 -7.11
N GLU A 19 12.93 -8.77 -6.40
CA GLU A 19 11.51 -8.51 -6.59
C GLU A 19 11.10 -7.19 -5.92
N HIS A 20 10.28 -6.42 -6.63
CA HIS A 20 9.75 -5.14 -6.17
C HIS A 20 8.23 -5.21 -6.05
N TYR A 21 7.71 -6.03 -5.13
CA TYR A 21 6.27 -6.10 -4.91
C TYR A 21 5.74 -4.80 -4.31
N SER A 22 6.47 -4.19 -3.39
CA SER A 22 6.19 -2.86 -2.83
C SER A 22 6.77 -1.75 -3.70
N VAL A 23 6.04 -0.64 -3.82
CA VAL A 23 6.57 0.59 -4.44
C VAL A 23 7.54 1.35 -3.51
N ILE A 24 7.46 1.08 -2.20
CA ILE A 24 8.25 1.74 -1.17
C ILE A 24 9.69 1.25 -1.22
N GLY A 25 9.95 -0.05 -1.40
CA GLY A 25 11.31 -0.55 -1.51
C GLY A 25 11.40 -1.99 -2.01
N PRO A 26 12.62 -2.46 -2.29
CA PRO A 26 12.87 -3.84 -2.66
C PRO A 26 12.69 -4.79 -1.48
N GLU A 27 12.25 -6.01 -1.78
CA GLU A 27 12.17 -7.10 -0.80
C GLU A 27 13.56 -7.46 -0.26
N VAL A 28 14.57 -7.45 -1.14
CA VAL A 28 15.98 -7.69 -0.79
C VAL A 28 16.77 -6.39 -0.97
N ARG A 29 17.35 -5.89 0.12
CA ARG A 29 18.03 -4.58 0.15
C ARG A 29 19.51 -4.63 -0.21
N THR A 30 20.10 -5.82 -0.30
CA THR A 30 21.52 -6.02 -0.60
C THR A 30 21.74 -7.27 -1.44
N ASP A 31 22.71 -7.23 -2.36
CA ASP A 31 23.10 -8.40 -3.14
C ASP A 31 23.92 -9.41 -2.32
N ALA A 32 24.31 -10.52 -2.96
CA ALA A 32 25.13 -11.57 -2.34
C ALA A 32 26.52 -11.08 -1.86
N PHE A 33 26.95 -9.89 -2.27
CA PHE A 33 28.22 -9.26 -1.89
C PHE A 33 28.03 -8.06 -0.95
N GLY A 34 26.80 -7.83 -0.47
CA GLY A 34 26.47 -6.74 0.45
C GLY A 34 26.33 -5.37 -0.22
N LYS A 35 26.30 -5.29 -1.55
CA LYS A 35 26.05 -4.04 -2.27
C LYS A 35 24.55 -3.68 -2.16
N PRO A 36 24.19 -2.41 -1.90
CA PRO A 36 22.79 -2.00 -1.87
C PRO A 36 22.08 -2.32 -3.19
N ILE A 37 20.90 -2.94 -3.09
CA ILE A 37 19.95 -3.11 -4.20
C ILE A 37 18.76 -2.21 -3.90
N GLY A 38 18.47 -1.27 -4.82
CA GLY A 38 17.39 -0.30 -4.68
C GLY A 38 17.47 0.59 -3.43
N TYR A 39 16.47 1.45 -3.27
CA TYR A 39 16.35 2.32 -2.10
C TYR A 39 14.92 2.35 -1.58
N HIS A 40 14.82 2.41 -0.25
CA HIS A 40 13.56 2.60 0.46
C HIS A 40 13.10 4.06 0.35
N LYS A 41 11.92 4.28 -0.23
CA LYS A 41 11.39 5.59 -0.61
C LYS A 41 10.58 6.21 0.53
N GLN A 42 11.21 7.11 1.29
CA GLN A 42 10.58 7.88 2.38
C GLN A 42 9.47 8.84 1.93
N LYS A 43 9.32 9.12 0.63
CA LYS A 43 8.31 10.08 0.16
C LYS A 43 6.86 9.65 0.45
N PHE A 44 6.59 8.36 0.61
CA PHE A 44 5.23 7.88 0.86
C PHE A 44 4.79 8.19 2.29
N ILE A 45 5.67 8.03 3.28
CA ILE A 45 5.36 8.46 4.65
C ILE A 45 5.21 9.98 4.74
N HIS A 46 6.06 10.75 4.06
CA HIS A 46 5.91 12.22 4.01
C HIS A 46 4.58 12.66 3.37
N LYS A 47 4.10 11.93 2.34
CA LYS A 47 2.76 12.20 1.78
C LYS A 47 1.67 11.95 2.82
N LEU A 48 1.73 10.86 3.59
CA LEU A 48 0.75 10.58 4.65
C LEU A 48 0.70 11.69 5.70
N GLU A 49 1.85 12.29 6.04
CA GLU A 49 1.90 13.41 6.99
C GLU A 49 1.21 14.67 6.45
N GLN A 50 1.20 14.86 5.12
CA GLN A 50 0.65 16.04 4.45
C GLN A 50 -0.85 15.97 4.15
N PHE A 51 -1.47 14.78 4.26
CA PHE A 51 -2.88 14.58 3.93
C PHE A 51 -3.67 14.05 5.13
N ASP A 52 -4.90 14.53 5.30
CA ASP A 52 -5.82 14.07 6.34
C ASP A 52 -6.46 12.72 6.00
N ALA A 53 -6.51 12.38 4.72
CA ALA A 53 -7.00 11.10 4.20
C ALA A 53 -6.22 10.68 2.95
N THR A 54 -5.73 9.45 2.95
CA THR A 54 -5.04 8.81 1.82
C THR A 54 -5.75 7.53 1.43
N LEU A 55 -6.27 7.48 0.20
CA LEU A 55 -6.97 6.33 -0.34
C LEU A 55 -6.03 5.44 -1.15
N ILE A 56 -6.08 4.12 -0.93
CA ILE A 56 -5.30 3.12 -1.65
C ILE A 56 -6.26 2.20 -2.43
N ALA A 57 -6.03 2.09 -3.72
CA ALA A 57 -6.75 1.23 -4.66
C ALA A 57 -5.76 0.66 -5.70
N GLY A 58 -6.15 -0.40 -6.42
CA GLY A 58 -5.34 -0.95 -7.50
C GLY A 58 -5.21 -2.46 -7.47
N GLN A 59 -4.25 -2.98 -8.25
CA GLN A 59 -4.08 -4.43 -8.45
C GLN A 59 -2.63 -4.87 -8.28
N ALA A 60 -2.36 -6.07 -7.77
CA ALA A 60 -3.33 -7.02 -7.19
C ALA A 60 -3.45 -6.86 -5.67
N LYS A 61 -4.68 -7.00 -5.12
CA LYS A 61 -5.00 -6.96 -3.67
C LYS A 61 -4.04 -7.84 -2.87
N SER A 62 -3.87 -9.07 -3.33
CA SER A 62 -3.02 -10.12 -2.74
C SER A 62 -1.50 -9.89 -2.80
N HIS A 63 -1.00 -9.05 -3.70
CA HIS A 63 0.44 -8.94 -3.99
C HIS A 63 0.89 -7.48 -3.88
N CYS A 64 0.99 -6.76 -5.01
CA CYS A 64 1.54 -5.40 -5.05
C CYS A 64 0.85 -4.44 -4.08
N VAL A 65 -0.47 -4.54 -3.93
CA VAL A 65 -1.23 -3.71 -3.00
C VAL A 65 -0.91 -4.10 -1.56
N ALA A 66 -1.05 -5.37 -1.18
CA ALA A 66 -0.75 -5.86 0.17
C ALA A 66 0.71 -5.59 0.59
N SER A 67 1.68 -5.82 -0.28
CA SER A 67 3.10 -5.57 0.01
C SER A 67 3.36 -4.07 0.20
N THR A 68 2.78 -3.21 -0.65
CA THR A 68 2.91 -1.75 -0.49
C THR A 68 2.32 -1.27 0.83
N ILE A 69 1.12 -1.74 1.19
CA ILE A 69 0.49 -1.34 2.46
C ILE A 69 1.27 -1.90 3.67
N SER A 70 1.83 -3.10 3.57
CA SER A 70 2.66 -3.68 4.64
C SER A 70 3.90 -2.85 4.92
N ASP A 71 4.63 -2.46 3.88
CA ASP A 71 5.80 -1.58 4.03
C ASP A 71 5.40 -0.20 4.58
N LEU A 72 4.28 0.34 4.10
CA LEU A 72 3.76 1.62 4.59
C LEU A 72 3.42 1.53 6.07
N LEU A 73 2.82 0.43 6.52
CA LEU A 73 2.51 0.19 7.92
C LEU A 73 3.77 0.07 8.79
N ILE A 74 4.85 -0.53 8.27
CA ILE A 74 6.15 -0.56 8.94
C ILE A 74 6.69 0.86 9.13
N ASP A 75 6.57 1.72 8.12
CA ASP A 75 7.00 3.12 8.20
C ASP A 75 6.14 3.92 9.17
N ILE A 76 4.81 3.79 9.07
CA ILE A 76 3.84 4.39 10.00
C ILE A 76 4.19 4.02 11.44
N SER A 77 4.45 2.74 11.71
CA SER A 77 4.77 2.25 13.06
C SER A 77 6.06 2.85 13.63
N LYS A 78 7.01 3.24 12.77
CA LYS A 78 8.28 3.86 13.17
C LYS A 78 8.20 5.38 13.30
N THR A 79 7.31 6.01 12.55
CA THR A 79 7.16 7.48 12.51
C THR A 79 6.10 7.96 13.48
N ASP A 80 4.84 7.56 13.25
CA ASP A 80 3.70 7.90 14.09
C ASP A 80 2.56 6.90 13.81
N PRO A 81 2.25 5.97 14.74
CA PRO A 81 1.16 5.00 14.57
C PRO A 81 -0.20 5.62 14.28
N ALA A 82 -0.46 6.86 14.70
CA ALA A 82 -1.73 7.55 14.43
C ALA A 82 -1.96 7.83 12.93
N LEU A 83 -0.90 7.82 12.11
CA LEU A 83 -1.03 7.98 10.66
C LEU A 83 -1.81 6.82 10.00
N ALA A 84 -1.88 5.65 10.64
CA ALA A 84 -2.69 4.53 10.14
C ALA A 84 -4.17 4.92 9.99
N GLU A 85 -4.70 5.76 10.90
CA GLU A 85 -6.10 6.18 10.89
C GLU A 85 -6.46 7.07 9.68
N ARG A 86 -5.46 7.58 8.98
CA ARG A 86 -5.60 8.39 7.77
C ARG A 86 -5.57 7.56 6.49
N VAL A 87 -5.32 6.24 6.59
CA VAL A 87 -5.24 5.34 5.43
C VAL A 87 -6.58 4.64 5.22
N TYR A 88 -7.10 4.77 4.00
CA TYR A 88 -8.38 4.19 3.58
C TYR A 88 -8.14 3.21 2.42
N LEU A 89 -8.53 1.95 2.60
CA LEU A 89 -8.36 0.89 1.62
C LEU A 89 -9.68 0.67 0.86
N LEU A 90 -9.68 0.91 -0.45
CA LEU A 90 -10.87 0.74 -1.30
C LEU A 90 -11.04 -0.73 -1.71
N GLU A 91 -11.84 -1.46 -0.93
CA GLU A 91 -12.11 -2.90 -1.10
C GLU A 91 -12.59 -3.23 -2.52
N ASP A 92 -13.57 -2.46 -3.02
CA ASP A 92 -14.20 -2.65 -4.32
C ASP A 92 -13.41 -2.08 -5.51
N CYS A 93 -12.24 -1.47 -5.25
CA CYS A 93 -11.27 -1.06 -6.27
C CYS A 93 -9.97 -1.88 -6.19
N THR A 94 -10.03 -3.07 -5.62
CA THR A 94 -8.93 -4.04 -5.58
C THR A 94 -9.43 -5.45 -5.87
N SER A 95 -8.59 -6.34 -6.39
CA SER A 95 -8.95 -7.75 -6.61
C SER A 95 -7.76 -8.68 -6.35
N PRO A 96 -7.99 -9.87 -5.75
CA PRO A 96 -6.93 -10.85 -5.55
C PRO A 96 -6.56 -11.50 -6.88
N VAL A 97 -5.34 -12.06 -6.95
CA VAL A 97 -4.97 -12.95 -8.05
C VAL A 97 -5.70 -14.27 -7.87
N VAL A 98 -6.41 -14.71 -8.91
CA VAL A 98 -7.06 -16.03 -8.97
C VAL A 98 -6.66 -16.70 -10.28
N VAL A 99 -6.02 -17.86 -10.18
CA VAL A 99 -5.56 -18.64 -11.35
C VAL A 99 -5.96 -20.11 -11.17
N PRO A 100 -6.02 -20.91 -12.25
CA PRO A 100 -6.35 -22.32 -12.12
C PRO A 100 -5.44 -23.04 -11.11
N GLY A 101 -6.03 -23.66 -10.09
CA GLY A 101 -5.31 -24.38 -9.04
C GLY A 101 -4.80 -23.53 -7.88
N MET A 102 -5.00 -22.21 -7.89
CA MET A 102 -4.52 -21.32 -6.82
C MET A 102 -5.40 -20.08 -6.66
N ASP A 103 -5.89 -19.88 -5.44
CA ASP A 103 -6.75 -18.76 -5.07
C ASP A 103 -6.12 -17.99 -3.89
N TYR A 104 -5.74 -16.73 -4.14
CA TYR A 104 -5.13 -15.86 -3.14
C TYR A 104 -6.14 -14.97 -2.39
N THR A 105 -7.45 -15.15 -2.60
CA THR A 105 -8.50 -14.34 -1.97
C THR A 105 -8.38 -14.34 -0.46
N GLY A 106 -8.28 -15.52 0.16
CA GLY A 106 -8.16 -15.62 1.62
C GLY A 106 -6.90 -14.93 2.18
N GLN A 107 -5.78 -14.96 1.45
CA GLN A 107 -4.56 -14.26 1.86
C GLN A 107 -4.70 -12.74 1.73
N ALA A 108 -5.37 -12.28 0.68
CA ALA A 108 -5.63 -10.86 0.45
C ALA A 108 -6.56 -10.29 1.54
N ASP A 109 -7.61 -11.03 1.89
CA ASP A 109 -8.56 -10.63 2.93
C ASP A 109 -7.90 -10.63 4.32
N ALA A 110 -7.07 -11.63 4.61
CA ALA A 110 -6.29 -11.66 5.85
C ALA A 110 -5.26 -10.53 5.93
N ALA A 111 -4.70 -10.07 4.81
CA ALA A 111 -3.84 -8.89 4.79
C ALA A 111 -4.64 -7.62 5.12
N PHE A 112 -5.78 -7.42 4.48
CA PHE A 112 -6.64 -6.26 4.71
C PHE A 112 -7.17 -6.23 6.15
N ALA A 113 -7.56 -7.37 6.71
CA ALA A 113 -7.96 -7.47 8.12
C ALA A 113 -6.84 -7.03 9.07
N ARG A 114 -5.60 -7.48 8.86
CA ARG A 114 -4.44 -7.04 9.65
C ARG A 114 -4.18 -5.53 9.53
N PHE A 115 -4.36 -4.95 8.35
CA PHE A 115 -4.21 -3.51 8.17
C PHE A 115 -5.30 -2.73 8.91
N ALA A 116 -6.53 -3.25 8.91
CA ALA A 116 -7.63 -2.67 9.66
C ALA A 116 -7.41 -2.75 11.18
N GLU A 117 -6.92 -3.89 11.69
CA GLU A 117 -6.51 -4.06 13.08
C GLU A 117 -5.42 -3.07 13.50
N ALA A 118 -4.55 -2.67 12.56
CA ALA A 118 -3.51 -1.67 12.78
C ALA A 118 -4.00 -0.21 12.67
N GLY A 119 -5.30 0.02 12.48
CA GLY A 119 -5.93 1.35 12.48
C GLY A 119 -6.34 1.89 11.10
N MET A 120 -6.03 1.18 10.01
CA MET A 120 -6.51 1.57 8.68
C MET A 120 -8.01 1.30 8.50
N LYS A 121 -8.65 1.95 7.54
CA LYS A 121 -10.10 1.83 7.32
C LYS A 121 -10.38 1.17 5.98
N ILE A 122 -11.11 0.06 5.98
CA ILE A 122 -11.62 -0.57 4.76
C ILE A 122 -12.94 0.11 4.40
N ILE A 123 -13.03 0.64 3.18
CA ILE A 123 -14.20 1.37 2.65
C ILE A 123 -14.54 0.90 1.24
N ARG A 124 -15.73 1.26 0.77
CA ARG A 124 -16.20 1.05 -0.60
C ARG A 124 -16.41 2.38 -1.32
N THR A 125 -16.27 2.38 -2.65
CA THR A 125 -16.55 3.57 -3.48
C THR A 125 -17.99 4.07 -3.37
N THR A 126 -18.92 3.21 -2.97
CA THR A 126 -20.33 3.54 -2.77
C THR A 126 -20.64 4.09 -1.38
N ASP A 127 -19.68 4.07 -0.46
CA ASP A 127 -19.88 4.64 0.86
C ASP A 127 -19.87 6.17 0.76
N ALA A 128 -20.88 6.80 1.34
CA ALA A 128 -20.95 8.27 1.39
C ALA A 128 -19.71 8.82 2.08
N VAL A 129 -19.10 9.88 1.55
CA VAL A 129 -17.83 10.42 2.08
C VAL A 129 -17.97 10.76 3.57
N GLU A 130 -19.11 11.28 3.96
CA GLU A 130 -19.46 11.66 5.32
C GLU A 130 -19.53 10.48 6.30
N SER A 131 -19.68 9.25 5.78
CA SER A 131 -19.73 8.04 6.62
C SER A 131 -18.35 7.60 7.08
N TRP A 132 -17.28 7.98 6.37
CA TRP A 132 -15.92 7.51 6.65
C TRP A 132 -14.89 8.63 6.86
N TYR A 133 -15.15 9.84 6.34
CA TYR A 133 -14.30 11.01 6.54
C TYR A 133 -15.07 12.13 7.26
N ARG A 134 -14.52 12.56 8.40
CA ARG A 134 -15.00 13.71 9.16
C ARG A 134 -13.85 14.71 9.22
N GLY A 135 -13.73 15.51 8.16
CA GLY A 135 -12.79 16.64 8.09
C GLY A 135 -13.27 17.87 8.82
#